data_AF-A0AAV8WM40-F1
#
_entry.id   AF-A0AAV8WM40-F1
#
_cell.length_a   1.000
_cell.length_b   1.000
_cell.length_c   1.000
_cell.angle_alpha   90.00
_cell.angle_beta   90.00
_cell.angle_gamma   90.00
#
_symmetry.space_group_name_H-M   'P 1'
#
loop_
_entity.id
_entity.type
_entity.pdbx_description
1 polymer ?
#
loop_
_entity_poly.entity_id
_entity_poly.type
_entity_poly.pdbx_seq_one_letter_code
_entity_poly.pdbx_strand_id
1 'polypeptide(L)'
;MFYPNTTYTVKVPEVNLINIDENDTVDFVEWLGMISIDEIQILQICYRKYNSLTRKPWISVYVQGFSDSPVAWDVEEHHYYCNGDNGYIILFNDTNYLLCTKKCSKKCYK
;
A
#
# COMPACT_ATOMS: atom_id res chain seq x y z
N MET A 1 -10.69 23.54 -19.40
CA MET A 1 -11.81 23.56 -18.43
C MET A 1 -11.32 22.74 -17.25
N PHE A 2 -10.86 23.39 -16.17
CA PHE A 2 -10.30 22.68 -15.00
C PHE A 2 -11.44 22.36 -14.03
N TYR A 3 -11.59 21.09 -13.68
CA TYR A 3 -12.57 20.67 -12.69
C TYR A 3 -12.14 21.12 -11.29
N PRO A 4 -13.09 21.48 -10.40
CA PRO A 4 -12.75 21.86 -9.03
C PRO A 4 -12.12 20.67 -8.28
N ASN A 5 -11.06 20.94 -7.51
CA ASN A 5 -10.39 19.94 -6.67
C ASN A 5 -11.41 19.30 -5.71
N THR A 6 -11.59 17.98 -5.82
CA THR A 6 -12.43 17.22 -4.89
C THR A 6 -11.53 16.69 -3.79
N THR A 7 -11.74 17.16 -2.56
CA THR A 7 -11.01 16.66 -1.39
C THR A 7 -11.81 15.49 -0.80
N TYR A 8 -11.19 14.31 -0.70
CA TYR A 8 -11.81 13.14 -0.09
C TYR A 8 -11.32 13.00 1.35
N THR A 9 -12.25 12.99 2.30
CA THR A 9 -11.95 12.64 3.69
C THR A 9 -12.19 11.14 3.87
N VAL A 10 -11.12 10.36 3.85
CA VAL A 10 -11.20 8.91 4.10
C VAL A 10 -11.34 8.69 5.61
N LYS A 11 -12.43 8.06 6.05
CA LYS A 11 -12.53 7.59 7.43
C LYS A 11 -11.61 6.39 7.60
N VAL A 12 -10.69 6.46 8.55
CA VAL A 12 -9.85 5.33 8.94
C VAL A 12 -10.78 4.20 9.41
N PRO A 13 -10.73 3.00 8.82
CA PRO A 13 -11.54 1.88 9.27
C PRO A 13 -11.22 1.53 10.72
N GLU A 14 -12.24 1.46 11.57
CA GLU A 14 -12.08 1.05 12.96
C GLU A 14 -12.12 -0.48 13.07
N VAL A 15 -11.08 -1.05 13.69
CA VAL A 15 -10.98 -2.50 13.91
C VAL A 15 -11.79 -2.88 15.14
N ASN A 16 -12.72 -3.82 15.01
CA ASN A 16 -13.65 -4.21 16.08
C ASN A 16 -13.08 -5.38 16.90
N LEU A 17 -12.60 -5.09 18.11
CA LEU A 17 -11.77 -6.00 18.92
C LEU A 17 -12.57 -6.96 19.84
N ILE A 18 -13.91 -6.99 19.75
CA ILE A 18 -14.75 -7.50 20.85
C ILE A 18 -14.99 -9.03 20.77
N ASN A 19 -14.71 -9.72 19.65
CA ASN A 19 -15.04 -11.15 19.48
C ASN A 19 -13.95 -11.96 18.76
N ILE A 20 -12.67 -11.73 19.06
CA ILE A 20 -11.58 -12.36 18.32
C ILE A 20 -10.92 -13.45 19.17
N ASP A 21 -11.08 -14.72 18.76
CA ASP A 21 -10.16 -15.79 19.15
C ASP A 21 -8.78 -15.43 18.58
N GLU A 22 -7.82 -15.27 19.48
CA GLU A 22 -6.47 -14.74 19.24
C GLU A 22 -5.70 -15.51 18.14
N ASN A 23 -6.16 -16.74 17.84
CA ASN A 23 -5.47 -17.70 16.99
C ASN A 23 -5.92 -17.77 15.53
N ASP A 24 -7.06 -17.20 15.12
CA ASP A 24 -7.66 -17.55 13.80
C ASP A 24 -8.12 -16.39 12.90
N THR A 25 -7.91 -15.12 13.27
CA THR A 25 -8.38 -13.98 12.44
C THR A 25 -7.26 -13.22 11.76
N VAL A 26 -7.40 -13.04 10.44
CA VAL A 26 -6.61 -12.10 9.65
C VAL A 26 -7.37 -10.78 9.58
N ASP A 27 -6.81 -9.72 10.18
CA ASP A 27 -7.33 -8.37 10.03
C ASP A 27 -6.86 -7.79 8.69
N PHE A 28 -7.80 -7.35 7.86
CA PHE A 28 -7.51 -6.73 6.56
C PHE A 28 -8.16 -5.35 6.48
N VAL A 29 -7.38 -4.35 6.06
CA VAL A 29 -7.83 -2.98 5.85
C VAL A 29 -7.39 -2.54 4.46
N GLU A 30 -8.32 -1.96 3.72
CA GLU A 30 -8.07 -1.40 2.39
C GLU A 30 -8.36 0.10 2.38
N TRP A 31 -7.46 0.86 1.76
CA TRP A 31 -7.66 2.27 1.47
C TRP A 31 -7.60 2.48 -0.02
N LEU A 32 -8.62 3.19 -0.54
CA LEU A 32 -8.75 3.51 -1.95
C LEU A 32 -8.74 5.02 -2.12
N GLY A 33 -8.02 5.49 -3.14
CA GLY A 33 -7.98 6.91 -3.51
C GLY A 33 -6.57 7.41 -3.79
N MET A 34 -6.43 8.73 -3.83
CA MET A 34 -5.15 9.38 -3.98
C MET A 34 -4.49 9.50 -2.61
N ILE A 35 -3.58 8.58 -2.33
CA ILE A 35 -2.81 8.56 -1.09
C ILE A 35 -1.40 9.05 -1.42
N SER A 36 -0.96 10.08 -0.70
CA SER A 36 0.39 10.62 -0.82
C SER A 36 1.45 9.66 -0.25
N ILE A 37 2.69 9.82 -0.69
CA ILE A 37 3.81 9.05 -0.16
C ILE A 37 4.00 9.30 1.34
N ASP A 38 3.78 10.54 1.80
CA ASP A 38 3.90 10.92 3.22
C ASP A 38 2.86 10.18 4.08
N GLU A 39 1.62 10.07 3.60
CA GLU A 39 0.58 9.29 4.29
C GLU A 39 0.95 7.80 4.36
N ILE A 40 1.51 7.23 3.29
CA ILE A 40 1.98 5.84 3.29
C ILE A 40 3.12 5.65 4.31
N GLN A 41 4.06 6.60 4.41
CA GLN A 41 5.14 6.56 5.40
C GLN A 41 4.58 6.60 6.83
N ILE A 42 3.60 7.46 7.10
CA ILE A 42 2.93 7.53 8.40
C ILE A 42 2.24 6.20 8.72
N LEU A 43 1.55 5.59 7.75
CA LEU A 43 0.90 4.28 7.91
C LEU A 43 1.93 3.19 8.27
N GLN A 44 3.07 3.17 7.60
CA GLN A 44 4.15 2.21 7.91
C GLN A 44 4.67 2.37 9.36
N ILE A 45 4.84 3.61 9.84
CA ILE A 45 5.24 3.89 11.22
C ILE A 45 4.16 3.41 12.21
N CYS A 46 2.90 3.75 11.93
CA CYS A 46 1.76 3.33 12.74
C CYS A 46 1.66 1.81 12.86
N TYR A 47 1.79 1.08 11.75
CA TYR A 47 1.71 -0.38 11.77
C TYR A 47 2.93 -1.03 12.43
N ARG A 48 4.13 -0.46 12.32
CA ARG A 48 5.28 -0.93 13.10
C ARG A 48 5.02 -0.79 14.60
N LYS A 49 4.49 0.35 15.04
CA LYS A 49 4.11 0.55 16.44
C LYS A 49 3.01 -0.42 16.88
N TYR A 50 2.01 -0.64 16.03
CA TYR A 50 0.95 -1.61 16.29
C TYR A 50 1.49 -3.04 16.42
N ASN A 51 2.43 -3.46 15.56
CA ASN A 51 3.09 -4.76 15.65
C ASN A 51 3.79 -4.94 17.00
N SER A 52 4.52 -3.92 17.46
CA SER A 52 5.24 -4.00 18.73
C SER A 52 4.30 -4.08 19.94
N LEU A 53 3.08 -3.54 19.85
CA LEU A 53 2.05 -3.63 20.90
C LEU A 53 1.34 -4.99 20.89
N THR A 54 1.01 -5.50 19.70
CA THR A 54 0.21 -6.72 19.53
C THR A 54 1.03 -7.99 19.39
N ARG A 55 2.36 -7.86 19.21
CA ARG A 55 3.31 -8.96 19.02
C ARG A 55 2.91 -9.95 17.93
N LYS A 56 2.31 -9.44 16.85
CA LYS A 56 1.96 -10.27 15.69
C LYS A 56 3.27 -10.78 15.04
N PRO A 57 3.26 -12.01 14.48
CA PRO A 57 4.47 -12.58 13.88
C PRO A 57 4.93 -11.79 12.65
N TRP A 58 3.99 -11.14 11.95
CA TRP A 58 4.24 -10.26 10.82
C TRP A 58 3.02 -9.37 10.57
N ILE A 59 3.26 -8.24 9.91
CA ILE A 59 2.26 -7.37 9.29
C ILE A 59 2.68 -7.14 7.84
N SER A 60 1.69 -7.04 6.94
CA SER A 60 1.92 -6.71 5.54
C SER A 60 1.23 -5.40 5.15
N VAL A 61 1.95 -4.56 4.42
CA VAL A 61 1.39 -3.38 3.74
C VAL A 61 1.59 -3.55 2.24
N TYR A 62 0.50 -3.64 1.50
CA TYR A 62 0.51 -3.65 0.04
C TYR A 62 0.07 -2.28 -0.49
N VAL A 63 0.87 -1.72 -1.39
CA VAL A 63 0.57 -0.45 -2.05
C VAL A 63 0.50 -0.72 -3.53
N GLN A 64 -0.65 -0.38 -4.12
CA GLN A 64 -0.87 -0.41 -5.54
C GLN A 64 -0.88 1.03 -6.08
N GLY A 65 -0.01 1.27 -7.07
CA GLY A 65 -0.02 2.50 -7.85
C GLY A 65 -1.12 2.47 -8.91
N PHE A 66 -1.38 3.63 -9.49
CA PHE A 66 -2.35 3.76 -10.57
C PHE A 66 -1.80 3.20 -11.88
N SER A 67 -2.66 2.52 -12.65
CA SER A 67 -2.33 1.95 -13.95
C SER A 67 -1.98 3.01 -15.00
N ASP A 68 -2.48 4.23 -14.80
CA ASP A 68 -2.35 5.39 -15.67
C ASP A 68 -1.28 6.40 -15.21
N SER A 69 -0.43 6.03 -14.25
CA SER A 69 0.72 6.87 -13.87
C SER A 69 1.73 6.94 -15.02
N PRO A 70 2.16 8.12 -15.48
CA PRO A 70 3.10 8.23 -16.61
C PRO A 70 4.57 7.98 -16.22
N VAL A 71 4.89 8.13 -14.93
CA VAL A 71 6.24 7.97 -14.39
C VAL A 71 6.10 7.37 -12.99
N ALA A 72 6.81 6.29 -12.70
CA ALA A 72 6.92 5.76 -11.36
C ALA A 72 8.34 5.31 -11.07
N TRP A 73 8.67 5.24 -9.78
CA TRP A 73 9.95 4.74 -9.27
C TRP A 73 11.17 5.44 -9.88
N ASP A 74 11.65 6.48 -9.19
CA ASP A 74 12.93 7.14 -9.52
C ASP A 74 13.04 7.53 -11.01
N VAL A 75 11.95 8.08 -11.54
CA VAL A 75 11.88 8.69 -12.89
C VAL A 75 11.87 7.68 -14.06
N GLU A 76 11.54 6.39 -13.83
CA GLU A 76 11.28 5.48 -14.96
C GLU A 76 9.90 5.77 -15.61
N GLU A 77 9.92 6.02 -16.93
CA GLU A 77 8.69 6.16 -17.73
C GLU A 77 7.86 4.86 -17.67
N HIS A 78 6.57 5.00 -17.42
CA HIS A 78 5.64 3.87 -17.46
C HIS A 78 5.48 3.35 -18.89
N HIS A 79 5.62 2.05 -19.07
CA HIS A 79 5.32 1.38 -20.34
C HIS A 79 3.84 0.93 -20.35
N TYR A 80 3.00 1.67 -21.08
CA TYR A 80 1.53 1.61 -21.05
C TYR A 80 0.87 0.40 -21.74
N TYR A 81 1.60 -0.52 -22.36
CA TYR A 81 0.97 -1.30 -23.42
C TYR A 81 0.05 -2.44 -22.96
N CYS A 82 0.27 -3.08 -21.80
CA CYS A 82 -0.58 -4.22 -21.39
C CYS A 82 -1.01 -4.29 -19.93
N ASN A 83 -0.34 -3.61 -18.98
CA ASN A 83 -0.74 -3.48 -17.58
C ASN A 83 0.30 -2.60 -16.86
N GLY A 84 -0.03 -1.33 -16.62
CA GLY A 84 0.85 -0.33 -15.97
C GLY A 84 0.89 -0.42 -14.43
N ASP A 85 0.27 -1.44 -13.84
CA ASP A 85 0.13 -1.58 -12.39
C ASP A 85 1.48 -1.83 -11.71
N ASN A 86 2.08 -0.76 -11.24
CA ASN A 86 3.17 -0.82 -10.31
C ASN A 86 2.65 -1.01 -8.89
N GLY A 87 3.38 -1.76 -8.09
CA GLY A 87 3.01 -1.94 -6.69
C GLY A 87 4.15 -2.53 -5.90
N TYR A 88 4.02 -2.51 -4.59
CA TYR A 88 4.96 -3.16 -3.71
C TYR A 88 4.26 -3.69 -2.48
N ILE A 89 4.79 -4.78 -1.95
CA ILE A 89 4.39 -5.32 -0.66
C ILE A 89 5.58 -5.27 0.28
N ILE A 90 5.33 -4.76 1.49
CA ILE A 90 6.26 -4.84 2.60
C ILE A 90 5.68 -5.81 3.61
N LEU A 91 6.36 -6.92 3.85
CA LEU A 91 6.15 -7.75 5.03
C LEU A 91 7.16 -7.31 6.08
N PHE A 92 6.73 -7.07 7.31
CA PHE A 92 7.66 -6.74 8.39
C PHE A 92 7.23 -7.35 9.71
N ASN A 93 8.22 -7.56 10.57
CA ASN A 93 8.04 -7.82 11.98
C ASN A 93 8.79 -6.74 12.78
N ASP A 94 8.99 -6.96 14.07
CA ASP A 94 9.63 -5.97 14.95
C ASP A 94 11.08 -5.62 14.58
N THR A 95 11.78 -6.51 13.86
CA THR A 95 13.23 -6.38 13.63
C THR A 95 13.61 -6.36 12.15
N ASN A 96 12.82 -7.00 11.29
CA ASN A 96 13.14 -7.26 9.90
C ASN A 96 11.98 -6.88 8.98
N TYR A 97 12.32 -6.68 7.70
CA TYR A 97 11.33 -6.50 6.65
C TYR A 97 11.76 -7.18 5.35
N LEU A 98 10.77 -7.57 4.57
CA LEU A 98 10.88 -8.04 3.20
C LEU A 98 10.13 -7.06 2.30
N LEU A 99 10.81 -6.51 1.30
CA LEU A 99 10.22 -5.66 0.28
C LEU A 99 10.17 -6.44 -1.03
N CYS A 100 8.98 -6.59 -1.60
CA CYS A 100 8.79 -7.14 -2.93
C CYS A 100 8.13 -6.10 -3.82
N THR A 101 8.75 -5.80 -4.96
CA THR A 101 8.25 -4.82 -5.92
C THR A 101 7.70 -5.52 -7.15
N LYS A 102 6.45 -5.21 -7.51
CA LYS A 102 5.84 -5.55 -8.79
C LYS A 102 6.15 -4.41 -9.78
N LYS A 103 6.90 -4.73 -10.82
CA LYS A 103 7.20 -3.82 -11.94
C LYS A 103 6.54 -4.33 -13.21
N CYS A 104 6.05 -3.41 -14.04
CA CYS A 104 5.53 -3.76 -15.36
C CYS A 104 6.66 -4.21 -16.31
N SER A 105 6.29 -5.00 -17.32
CA SER A 105 7.24 -5.52 -18.32
C SER A 105 7.75 -4.39 -19.23
N LYS A 106 9.07 -4.34 -19.47
CA LYS A 106 9.72 -3.39 -20.38
C LYS A 106 9.62 -3.78 -21.87
N LYS A 107 8.73 -4.71 -22.23
CA LYS A 107 8.62 -5.18 -23.63
C LYS A 107 8.00 -4.10 -24.52
N CYS A 108 8.82 -3.49 -25.35
CA CYS A 108 8.40 -2.71 -26.51
C CYS A 108 8.32 -3.65 -27.72
N TYR A 109 7.12 -3.90 -28.25
CA TYR A 109 6.98 -4.53 -29.56
C TYR A 109 7.05 -3.42 -30.62
N LYS A 110 7.99 -3.56 -31.56
CA LYS A 110 8.18 -2.66 -32.71
C LYS A 110 7.16 -2.95 -33.80
#